data_AF-A0A933QB49-F1
#
_entry.id   AF-A0A933QB49-F1
#
_cell.length_a   1.000
_cell.length_b   1.000
_cell.length_c   1.000
_cell.angle_alpha   90.00
_cell.angle_beta   90.00
_cell.angle_gamma   90.00
#
_symmetry.space_group_name_H-M   'P 1'
#
loop_
_entity.id
_entity.type
_entity.pdbx_description
1 polymer ?
#
loop_
_entity_poly.entity_id
_entity_poly.type
_entity_poly.pdbx_seq_one_letter_code
_entity_poly.pdbx_strand_id
1 'polypeptide(L)'
;MKLIKLFPILLFAILSFIIVFPLLSSGYILTMDQVITSKIVLPGVTSTHFLFDGLMSIFSLFIPTFWLQKIILFLIFFLSSFGMYRIISEKLGFARYFGAILYSINPFVYERVMAGHWQLLLGYSLFPFIIKLTFSFFEHPAKFHTVILAAFSTLLFNIDIHFLLIYSVFFVLAFSSYVLFNRDKLPLLLKPVLIMLLLILLFNSNWITGSILGRGEDVQALTNFSKEDLISFQSVPDKSFGLVFNLLSGYGFWPEVYDYFIVPKDIIFFWPILAILFIALSIWGFIKMSQEEEKSNFAQLLTLTVLFLLSLDLAGGVALKSSANIMFYVLNSSVYLYSHSFWRILGTAKTGILSQKLV
;
A
#
# COMPACT_ATOMS: atom_id res chain seq x y z
N MET A 1 25.96 23.02 -10.61
CA MET A 1 25.81 21.54 -10.48
C MET A 1 25.05 21.09 -9.23
N LYS A 2 25.34 21.59 -8.01
CA LYS A 2 24.60 21.23 -6.78
C LYS A 2 23.13 21.71 -6.77
N LEU A 3 22.86 22.94 -7.23
CA LEU A 3 21.52 23.54 -7.29
C LEU A 3 20.52 22.72 -8.14
N ILE A 4 20.96 22.19 -9.29
CA ILE A 4 20.11 21.38 -10.19
C ILE A 4 19.67 20.07 -9.51
N LYS A 5 20.51 19.48 -8.66
CA LYS A 5 20.18 18.26 -7.91
C LYS A 5 19.24 18.52 -6.73
N LEU A 6 19.24 19.74 -6.17
CA LEU A 6 18.37 20.14 -5.06
C LEU A 6 16.99 20.60 -5.54
N PHE A 7 16.87 21.07 -6.78
CA PHE A 7 15.62 21.60 -7.29
C PHE A 7 14.41 20.65 -7.14
N PRO A 8 14.48 19.35 -7.49
CA PRO A 8 13.34 18.44 -7.31
C PRO A 8 12.96 18.26 -5.84
N ILE A 9 13.97 18.20 -4.96
CA ILE A 9 13.76 18.05 -3.51
C ILE A 9 13.02 19.28 -2.97
N LEU A 10 13.47 20.48 -3.33
CA LEU A 10 12.83 21.73 -2.92
C LEU A 10 11.43 21.85 -3.50
N LEU A 11 11.25 21.53 -4.78
CA LEU A 11 9.94 21.57 -5.44
C LEU A 11 8.92 20.69 -4.72
N PHE A 12 9.26 19.42 -4.47
CA PHE A 12 8.34 18.49 -3.80
C PHE A 12 8.15 18.83 -2.33
N ALA A 13 9.17 19.33 -1.63
CA ALA A 13 9.03 19.80 -0.26
C ALA A 13 8.09 21.02 -0.16
N ILE A 14 8.23 21.99 -1.08
CA ILE A 14 7.34 23.15 -1.16
C ILE A 14 5.92 22.71 -1.49
N LEU A 15 5.74 21.80 -2.45
CA LEU A 15 4.43 21.27 -2.82
C LEU A 15 3.74 20.58 -1.63
N SER A 16 4.44 19.68 -0.94
CA SER A 16 3.92 19.03 0.27
C SER A 16 3.63 20.03 1.38
N PHE A 17 4.47 21.05 1.53
CA PHE A 17 4.24 22.10 2.52
C PHE A 17 2.99 22.90 2.20
N ILE A 18 2.76 23.30 0.94
CA ILE A 18 1.54 24.01 0.53
C ILE A 18 0.28 23.21 0.88
N ILE A 19 0.29 21.89 0.68
CA ILE A 19 -0.85 21.02 1.00
C ILE A 19 -1.08 20.94 2.52
N VAL A 20 -0.01 20.76 3.30
CA VAL A 20 -0.11 20.56 4.75
C VAL A 20 -0.24 21.88 5.51
N PHE A 21 0.14 23.01 4.90
CA PHE A 21 0.19 24.33 5.54
C PHE A 21 -1.11 24.72 6.26
N PRO A 22 -2.32 24.58 5.65
CA PRO A 22 -3.58 24.89 6.32
C PRO A 22 -3.84 24.05 7.57
N LEU A 23 -3.19 22.89 7.69
CA LEU A 23 -3.35 21.92 8.77
C LEU A 23 -2.28 22.07 9.86
N LEU A 24 -1.37 23.04 9.74
CA LEU A 24 -0.29 23.23 10.71
C LEU A 24 -0.74 23.87 12.03
N SER A 25 -1.95 24.43 12.11
CA SER A 25 -2.53 24.98 13.34
C SER A 25 -2.48 23.98 14.49
N SER A 26 -2.25 24.43 15.73
CA SER A 26 -2.19 23.55 16.91
C SER A 26 -3.43 22.66 17.03
N GLY A 27 -3.25 21.40 17.44
CA GLY A 27 -4.32 20.41 17.57
C GLY A 27 -4.15 19.22 16.61
N TYR A 28 -5.02 18.22 16.80
CA TYR A 28 -5.08 17.04 15.96
C TYR A 28 -5.89 17.32 14.70
N ILE A 29 -5.45 16.71 13.60
CA ILE A 29 -6.27 16.58 12.40
C ILE A 29 -7.25 15.43 12.67
N LEU A 30 -8.54 15.65 12.45
CA LEU A 30 -9.56 14.62 12.63
C LEU A 30 -10.15 14.28 11.26
N THR A 31 -9.93 13.04 10.86
CA THR A 31 -10.50 12.41 9.66
C THR A 31 -11.14 11.09 10.08
N MET A 32 -11.92 10.47 9.21
CA MET A 32 -12.82 9.36 9.56
C MET A 32 -12.18 8.26 10.41
N ASP A 33 -11.20 7.52 9.87
CA ASP A 33 -10.57 6.37 10.54
C ASP A 33 -9.26 6.74 11.25
N GLN A 34 -9.07 8.02 11.58
CA GLN A 34 -7.83 8.46 12.19
C GLN A 34 -7.83 8.28 13.72
N VAL A 35 -6.98 7.39 14.21
CA VAL A 35 -6.95 6.97 15.64
C VAL A 35 -5.72 7.50 16.40
N ILE A 36 -4.92 8.43 15.84
CA ILE A 36 -3.76 8.99 16.55
C ILE A 36 -4.23 9.87 17.71
N THR A 37 -3.86 9.49 18.93
CA THR A 37 -4.21 10.24 20.16
C THR A 37 -2.96 10.82 20.86
N SER A 38 -3.16 11.47 22.01
CA SER A 38 -2.08 12.02 22.84
C SER A 38 -1.18 10.97 23.49
N LYS A 39 -1.66 9.72 23.61
CA LYS A 39 -0.92 8.61 24.19
C LYS A 39 -0.94 7.44 23.24
N ILE A 40 0.22 7.10 22.69
CA ILE A 40 0.38 5.92 21.82
C ILE A 40 0.69 4.73 22.71
N VAL A 41 -0.32 3.88 22.89
CA VAL A 41 -0.20 2.63 23.63
C VAL A 41 0.52 1.61 22.75
N LEU A 42 1.52 0.92 23.28
CA LEU A 42 2.19 -0.16 22.58
C LEU A 42 1.19 -1.31 22.37
N PRO A 43 0.92 -1.73 21.13
CA PRO A 43 -0.02 -2.82 20.88
C PRO A 43 0.57 -4.16 21.33
N GLY A 44 -0.26 -5.21 21.33
CA GLY A 44 0.21 -6.56 21.62
C GLY A 44 1.28 -7.01 20.61
N VAL A 45 2.24 -7.83 21.06
CA VAL A 45 3.36 -8.32 20.23
C VAL A 45 2.90 -9.06 18.97
N THR A 46 1.70 -9.63 19.00
CA THR A 46 1.07 -10.33 17.88
C THR A 46 0.34 -9.41 16.89
N SER A 47 0.25 -8.11 17.14
CA SER A 47 -0.35 -7.14 16.22
C SER A 47 0.57 -6.89 15.03
N THR A 48 0.00 -6.76 13.83
CA THR A 48 0.71 -6.48 12.58
C THR A 48 1.41 -5.12 12.61
N HIS A 49 0.87 -4.16 13.35
CA HIS A 49 1.41 -2.82 13.48
C HIS A 49 2.41 -2.66 14.64
N PHE A 50 2.76 -3.75 15.35
CA PHE A 50 3.58 -3.68 16.57
C PHE A 50 4.90 -2.92 16.40
N LEU A 51 5.64 -3.17 15.32
CA LEU A 51 6.91 -2.47 15.10
C LEU A 51 6.68 -0.99 14.76
N PHE A 52 5.66 -0.69 13.94
CA PHE A 52 5.37 0.69 13.54
C PHE A 52 4.88 1.52 14.73
N ASP A 53 3.91 1.03 15.48
CA ASP A 53 3.37 1.72 16.65
C ASP A 53 4.38 1.79 17.80
N GLY A 54 5.27 0.81 17.91
CA GLY A 54 6.42 0.87 18.82
C GLY A 54 7.35 2.03 18.50
N LEU A 55 7.69 2.22 17.21
CA LEU A 55 8.48 3.38 16.77
C LEU A 55 7.75 4.69 17.04
N MET A 56 6.44 4.74 16.75
CA MET A 56 5.60 5.91 17.01
C MET A 56 5.55 6.25 18.50
N SER A 57 5.42 5.24 19.36
CA SER A 57 5.45 5.40 20.82
C SER A 57 6.78 5.98 21.29
N ILE A 58 7.91 5.51 20.75
CA ILE A 58 9.25 6.07 21.05
C ILE A 58 9.34 7.54 20.60
N PHE A 59 8.90 7.87 19.38
CA PHE A 59 8.93 9.26 18.91
C PHE A 59 8.03 10.19 19.73
N SER A 60 6.92 9.66 20.27
CA SER A 60 6.00 10.42 21.11
C SER A 60 6.61 10.89 22.44
N LEU A 61 7.74 10.29 22.86
CA LEU A 61 8.51 10.74 24.03
C LEU A 61 9.22 12.08 23.80
N PHE A 62 9.49 12.43 22.54
CA PHE A 62 10.27 13.62 22.16
C PHE A 62 9.43 14.69 21.47
N ILE A 63 8.38 14.28 20.76
CA ILE A 63 7.56 15.17 19.94
C ILE A 63 6.08 14.93 20.27
N PRO A 64 5.29 15.99 20.54
CA PRO A 64 3.85 15.83 20.72
C PRO A 64 3.20 15.11 19.54
N THR A 65 2.29 14.18 19.80
CA THR A 65 1.77 13.28 18.75
C THR A 65 0.99 14.01 17.66
N PHE A 66 0.38 15.16 17.96
CA PHE A 66 -0.24 16.02 16.95
C PHE A 66 0.77 16.64 15.96
N TRP A 67 2.04 16.84 16.37
CA TRP A 67 3.10 17.21 15.43
C TRP A 67 3.59 16.01 14.64
N LEU A 68 3.72 14.85 15.29
CA LEU A 68 4.10 13.60 14.63
C LEU A 68 3.11 13.25 13.50
N GLN A 69 1.82 13.43 13.76
CA GLN A 69 0.72 13.33 12.80
C GLN A 69 0.99 14.20 11.54
N LYS A 70 1.29 15.49 11.72
CA LYS A 70 1.54 16.43 10.62
C LYS A 70 2.84 16.13 9.87
N ILE A 71 3.87 15.68 10.58
CA ILE A 71 5.14 15.24 9.98
C ILE A 71 4.89 14.05 9.06
N ILE A 72 4.11 13.05 9.50
CA ILE A 72 3.74 11.90 8.67
C ILE A 72 2.96 12.35 7.43
N LEU A 73 1.97 13.24 7.60
CA LEU A 73 1.20 13.76 6.47
C LEU A 73 2.11 14.48 5.44
N PHE A 74 3.05 15.31 5.91
CA PHE A 74 4.04 15.92 5.05
C PHE A 74 4.91 14.88 4.32
N LEU A 75 5.39 13.86 5.06
CA LEU A 75 6.21 12.79 4.51
C LEU A 75 5.47 11.97 3.45
N ILE A 76 4.17 11.70 3.64
CA ILE A 76 3.34 10.99 2.65
C ILE A 76 3.39 11.71 1.29
N PHE A 77 3.12 13.02 1.25
CA PHE A 77 3.16 13.78 0.00
C PHE A 77 4.58 13.88 -0.56
N PHE A 78 5.55 14.16 0.30
CA PHE A 78 6.94 14.36 -0.11
C PHE A 78 7.57 13.07 -0.67
N LEU A 79 7.45 11.96 0.06
CA LEU A 79 8.01 10.67 -0.33
C LEU A 79 7.30 10.10 -1.55
N SER A 80 5.97 10.29 -1.68
CA SER A 80 5.23 9.91 -2.89
C SER A 80 5.82 10.58 -4.14
N SER A 81 5.95 11.91 -4.15
CA SER A 81 6.53 12.61 -5.29
C SER A 81 8.01 12.30 -5.49
N PHE A 82 8.81 12.35 -4.43
CA PHE A 82 10.24 12.15 -4.53
C PHE A 82 10.58 10.71 -4.96
N GLY A 83 9.90 9.72 -4.41
CA GLY A 83 10.05 8.31 -4.77
C GLY A 83 9.73 8.06 -6.24
N MET A 84 8.57 8.56 -6.71
CA MET A 84 8.17 8.41 -8.10
C MET A 84 9.12 9.14 -9.06
N TYR A 85 9.57 10.34 -8.70
CA TYR A 85 10.59 11.06 -9.46
C TYR A 85 11.91 10.27 -9.59
N ARG A 86 12.28 9.48 -8.58
CA ARG A 86 13.53 8.71 -8.52
C ARG A 86 13.49 7.39 -9.30
N ILE A 87 12.31 6.92 -9.68
CA ILE A 87 12.14 5.71 -10.50
C ILE A 87 11.92 6.03 -11.98
N ILE A 88 11.27 7.15 -12.31
CA ILE A 88 11.06 7.55 -13.70
C ILE A 88 12.40 7.98 -14.34
N SER A 89 12.68 7.47 -15.54
CA SER A 89 13.90 7.74 -16.30
C SER A 89 14.17 9.25 -16.48
N GLU A 90 15.43 9.67 -16.31
CA GLU A 90 15.83 11.06 -16.54
C GLU A 90 15.65 11.49 -18.00
N LYS A 91 15.66 10.53 -18.94
CA LYS A 91 15.44 10.77 -20.38
C LYS A 91 14.04 11.32 -20.68
N LEU A 92 13.08 11.06 -19.80
CA LEU A 92 11.69 11.51 -19.94
C LEU A 92 11.48 12.97 -19.54
N GLY A 93 12.54 13.70 -19.15
CA GLY A 93 12.52 15.15 -18.99
C GLY A 93 11.44 15.65 -18.03
N PHE A 94 10.52 16.49 -18.50
CA PHE A 94 9.42 17.02 -17.68
C PHE A 94 8.37 15.97 -17.28
N ALA A 95 8.23 14.88 -18.04
CA ALA A 95 7.24 13.84 -17.74
C ALA A 95 7.50 13.16 -16.39
N ARG A 96 8.76 13.12 -15.92
CA ARG A 96 9.08 12.60 -14.59
C ARG A 96 8.56 13.49 -13.45
N TYR A 97 8.50 14.80 -13.66
CA TYR A 97 7.90 15.73 -12.70
C TYR A 97 6.38 15.59 -12.70
N PHE A 98 5.78 15.49 -13.90
CA PHE A 98 4.35 15.24 -14.02
C PHE A 98 3.95 13.94 -13.32
N GLY A 99 4.62 12.82 -13.59
CA GLY A 99 4.34 11.54 -12.94
C GLY A 99 4.54 11.59 -11.42
N ALA A 100 5.56 12.31 -10.94
CA ALA A 100 5.79 12.51 -9.52
C ALA A 100 4.70 13.34 -8.81
N ILE A 101 4.21 14.39 -9.46
CA ILE A 101 3.13 15.22 -8.94
C ILE A 101 1.81 14.45 -8.99
N LEU A 102 1.52 13.79 -10.11
CA LEU A 102 0.30 12.99 -10.25
C LEU A 102 0.24 11.83 -9.25
N TYR A 103 1.38 11.21 -8.92
CA TYR A 103 1.43 10.16 -7.91
C TYR A 103 1.09 10.66 -6.50
N SER A 104 1.50 11.88 -6.12
CA SER A 104 1.19 12.42 -4.79
C SER A 104 -0.14 13.18 -4.72
N ILE A 105 -0.61 13.73 -5.84
CA ILE A 105 -1.82 14.55 -5.94
C ILE A 105 -2.72 13.96 -7.01
N ASN A 106 -3.61 13.07 -6.57
CA ASN A 106 -4.65 12.47 -7.39
C ASN A 106 -5.90 12.19 -6.53
N PRO A 107 -7.05 11.88 -7.16
CA PRO A 107 -8.28 11.56 -6.44
C PRO A 107 -8.13 10.47 -5.38
N PHE A 108 -7.43 9.38 -5.69
CA PHE A 108 -7.22 8.29 -4.75
C PHE A 108 -6.51 8.77 -3.48
N VAL A 109 -5.41 9.54 -3.60
CA VAL A 109 -4.69 10.07 -2.43
C VAL A 109 -5.59 10.99 -1.61
N TYR A 110 -6.35 11.86 -2.25
CA TYR A 110 -7.28 12.76 -1.57
C TYR A 110 -8.30 12.00 -0.72
N GLU A 111 -8.96 10.99 -1.29
CA GLU A 111 -9.98 10.22 -0.58
C GLU A 111 -9.40 9.46 0.60
N ARG A 112 -8.18 8.92 0.48
CA ARG A 112 -7.51 8.23 1.59
C ARG A 112 -7.04 9.17 2.69
N VAL A 113 -6.71 10.42 2.36
CA VAL A 113 -6.45 11.46 3.37
C VAL A 113 -7.74 11.75 4.13
N MET A 114 -8.85 11.99 3.42
CA MET A 114 -10.16 12.29 4.04
C MET A 114 -10.73 11.13 4.87
N ALA A 115 -10.46 9.90 4.43
CA ALA A 115 -10.80 8.69 5.16
C ALA A 115 -9.93 8.45 6.40
N GLY A 116 -8.80 9.14 6.55
CA GLY A 116 -7.86 8.87 7.64
C GLY A 116 -6.97 7.64 7.43
N HIS A 117 -6.91 7.08 6.22
CA HIS A 117 -6.11 5.90 5.86
C HIS A 117 -4.63 6.27 5.64
N TRP A 118 -4.03 6.89 6.65
CA TRP A 118 -2.69 7.48 6.50
C TRP A 118 -1.58 6.43 6.54
N GLN A 119 -1.78 5.32 7.24
CA GLN A 119 -0.86 4.18 7.20
C GLN A 119 -0.79 3.59 5.79
N LEU A 120 -1.95 3.36 5.14
CA LEU A 120 -2.03 2.97 3.74
C LEU A 120 -1.29 3.96 2.83
N LEU A 121 -1.51 5.27 3.03
CA LEU A 121 -0.82 6.30 2.26
C LEU A 121 0.68 6.41 2.54
N LEU A 122 1.12 6.10 3.76
CA LEU A 122 2.54 6.02 4.10
C LEU A 122 3.18 4.85 3.38
N GLY A 123 2.55 3.68 3.39
CA GLY A 123 2.98 2.54 2.58
C GLY A 123 3.00 2.85 1.08
N TYR A 124 1.98 3.56 0.59
CA TYR A 124 1.89 4.02 -0.80
C TYR A 124 3.07 4.93 -1.16
N SER A 125 3.41 5.89 -0.28
CA SER A 125 4.53 6.81 -0.49
C SER A 125 5.89 6.11 -0.53
N LEU A 126 6.03 4.97 0.15
CA LEU A 126 7.24 4.16 0.18
C LEU A 126 7.32 3.16 -0.99
N PHE A 127 6.21 2.89 -1.67
CA PHE A 127 6.11 1.89 -2.72
C PHE A 127 7.06 2.14 -3.92
N PRO A 128 7.24 3.39 -4.42
CA PRO A 128 8.22 3.63 -5.49
C PRO A 128 9.66 3.24 -5.11
N PHE A 129 10.02 3.39 -3.83
CA PHE A 129 11.35 3.00 -3.33
C PHE A 129 11.48 1.48 -3.28
N ILE A 130 10.45 0.75 -2.84
CA ILE A 130 10.51 -0.72 -2.79
C ILE A 130 10.59 -1.31 -4.20
N ILE A 131 9.83 -0.77 -5.18
CA ILE A 131 9.93 -1.18 -6.60
C ILE A 131 11.38 -1.03 -7.08
N LYS A 132 12.01 0.12 -6.82
CA LYS A 132 13.41 0.37 -7.20
C LYS A 132 14.37 -0.61 -6.53
N LEU A 133 14.18 -0.89 -5.24
CA LEU A 133 15.00 -1.87 -4.50
C LEU A 133 14.82 -3.29 -5.06
N THR A 134 13.59 -3.67 -5.45
CA THR A 134 13.30 -4.98 -6.05
C THR A 134 14.05 -5.17 -7.37
N PHE A 135 13.99 -4.21 -8.30
CA PHE A 135 14.73 -4.31 -9.56
C PHE A 135 16.24 -4.26 -9.34
N SER A 136 16.74 -3.40 -8.44
CA SER A 136 18.16 -3.37 -8.08
C SER A 136 18.64 -4.69 -7.47
N PHE A 137 17.79 -5.38 -6.72
CA PHE A 137 18.07 -6.70 -6.18
C PHE A 137 18.15 -7.76 -7.29
N PHE A 138 17.29 -7.70 -8.31
CA PHE A 138 17.34 -8.62 -9.45
C PHE A 138 18.59 -8.43 -10.32
N GLU A 139 19.03 -7.18 -10.50
CA GLU A 139 20.24 -6.83 -11.24
C GLU A 139 21.52 -7.21 -10.46
N HIS A 140 21.50 -6.97 -9.15
CA HIS A 140 22.65 -7.14 -8.25
C HIS A 140 22.25 -7.84 -6.94
N PRO A 141 22.07 -9.17 -6.94
CA PRO A 141 21.58 -9.94 -5.79
C PRO A 141 22.66 -10.18 -4.72
N ALA A 142 23.28 -9.10 -4.26
CA ALA A 142 24.25 -9.08 -3.18
C ALA A 142 23.55 -9.13 -1.81
N LYS A 143 24.27 -9.64 -0.79
CA LYS A 143 23.76 -9.73 0.60
C LYS A 143 23.15 -8.42 1.10
N PHE A 144 23.76 -7.29 0.77
CA PHE A 144 23.27 -5.96 1.14
C PHE A 144 21.87 -5.68 0.56
N HIS A 145 21.66 -5.89 -0.74
CA HIS A 145 20.35 -5.71 -1.38
C HIS A 145 19.32 -6.71 -0.84
N THR A 146 19.71 -7.96 -0.57
CA THR A 146 18.83 -8.97 0.05
C THR A 146 18.32 -8.51 1.41
N VAL A 147 19.23 -8.06 2.29
CA VAL A 147 18.88 -7.64 3.66
C VAL A 147 18.06 -6.35 3.63
N ILE A 148 18.43 -5.38 2.80
CA ILE A 148 17.68 -4.13 2.68
C ILE A 148 16.28 -4.37 2.14
N LEU A 149 16.13 -5.20 1.11
CA LEU A 149 14.82 -5.49 0.53
C LEU A 149 13.93 -6.22 1.55
N ALA A 150 14.48 -7.17 2.31
CA ALA A 150 13.76 -7.83 3.39
C ALA A 150 13.33 -6.83 4.48
N ALA A 151 14.25 -5.97 4.95
CA ALA A 151 13.96 -4.98 5.97
C ALA A 151 12.91 -3.94 5.52
N PHE A 152 13.01 -3.42 4.28
CA PHE A 152 12.03 -2.51 3.72
C PHE A 152 10.67 -3.19 3.50
N SER A 153 10.64 -4.45 3.07
CA SER A 153 9.39 -5.23 2.96
C SER A 153 8.73 -5.41 4.32
N THR A 154 9.51 -5.78 5.35
CA THR A 154 9.02 -5.88 6.73
C THR A 154 8.45 -4.55 7.21
N LEU A 155 9.18 -3.45 7.02
CA LEU A 155 8.70 -2.12 7.41
C LEU A 155 7.38 -1.80 6.72
N LEU A 156 7.29 -2.06 5.41
CA LEU A 156 6.09 -1.81 4.61
C LEU A 156 4.88 -2.59 5.14
N PHE A 157 5.06 -3.87 5.49
CA PHE A 157 3.99 -4.72 6.04
C PHE A 157 3.55 -4.30 7.44
N ASN A 158 4.47 -3.78 8.26
CA ASN A 158 4.15 -3.28 9.60
C ASN A 158 3.49 -1.89 9.57
N ILE A 159 3.75 -1.10 8.53
CA ILE A 159 3.03 0.16 8.30
C ILE A 159 1.58 -0.16 7.97
N ASP A 160 1.34 -1.02 6.99
CA ASP A 160 -0.01 -1.41 6.58
C ASP A 160 -0.02 -2.81 5.95
N ILE A 161 -0.89 -3.68 6.49
CA ILE A 161 -0.98 -5.09 6.10
C ILE A 161 -1.45 -5.30 4.66
N HIS A 162 -2.16 -4.35 4.05
CA HIS A 162 -2.60 -4.44 2.64
C HIS A 162 -1.40 -4.54 1.70
N PHE A 163 -0.26 -3.95 2.07
CA PHE A 163 0.96 -4.06 1.26
C PHE A 163 1.56 -5.46 1.24
N LEU A 164 1.17 -6.37 2.15
CA LEU A 164 1.55 -7.78 2.04
C LEU A 164 1.08 -8.36 0.71
N LEU A 165 -0.21 -8.20 0.38
CA LEU A 165 -0.76 -8.70 -0.88
C LEU A 165 -0.22 -7.90 -2.07
N ILE A 166 -0.28 -6.56 -2.01
CA ILE A 166 0.11 -5.68 -3.12
C ILE A 166 1.57 -5.93 -3.51
N TYR A 167 2.49 -5.95 -2.54
CA TYR A 167 3.90 -6.18 -2.81
C TYR A 167 4.19 -7.62 -3.21
N SER A 168 3.50 -8.63 -2.64
CA SER A 168 3.70 -10.03 -3.04
C SER A 168 3.29 -10.26 -4.50
N VAL A 169 2.15 -9.73 -4.93
CA VAL A 169 1.70 -9.80 -6.33
C VAL A 169 2.70 -9.08 -7.23
N PHE A 170 3.10 -7.85 -6.88
CA PHE A 170 4.12 -7.11 -7.62
C PHE A 170 5.44 -7.91 -7.73
N PHE A 171 5.95 -8.44 -6.62
CA PHE A 171 7.22 -9.16 -6.59
C PHE A 171 7.18 -10.42 -7.45
N VAL A 172 6.11 -11.21 -7.39
CA VAL A 172 5.95 -12.42 -8.22
C VAL A 172 5.91 -12.06 -9.70
N LEU A 173 5.15 -11.03 -10.08
CA LEU A 173 5.09 -10.56 -11.47
C LEU A 173 6.43 -10.02 -11.95
N ALA A 174 7.11 -9.23 -11.11
CA ALA A 174 8.40 -8.63 -11.41
C ALA A 174 9.49 -9.70 -11.55
N PHE A 175 9.55 -10.66 -10.61
CA PHE A 175 10.48 -11.78 -10.66
C PHE A 175 10.25 -12.67 -11.89
N SER A 176 8.99 -13.03 -12.16
CA SER A 176 8.63 -13.88 -13.29
C SER A 176 8.96 -13.20 -14.62
N SER A 177 8.61 -11.91 -14.76
CA SER A 177 8.94 -11.12 -15.95
C SER A 177 10.45 -10.96 -16.11
N TYR A 178 11.19 -10.68 -15.03
CA TYR A 178 12.63 -10.54 -15.07
C TYR A 178 13.31 -11.84 -15.51
N VAL A 179 12.92 -12.99 -14.95
CA VAL A 179 13.44 -14.32 -15.31
C VAL A 179 13.07 -14.69 -16.74
N LEU A 180 11.87 -14.33 -17.22
CA LEU A 180 11.44 -14.60 -18.60
C LEU A 180 12.41 -14.00 -19.63
N PHE A 181 12.89 -12.77 -19.37
CA PHE A 181 13.81 -12.05 -20.25
C PHE A 181 15.30 -12.26 -19.90
N ASN A 182 15.62 -12.82 -18.72
CA ASN A 182 16.98 -13.05 -18.22
C ASN A 182 17.14 -14.46 -17.64
N ARG A 183 16.77 -15.49 -18.41
CA ARG A 183 16.71 -16.89 -17.93
C ARG A 183 18.03 -17.40 -17.36
N ASP A 184 19.15 -16.93 -17.90
CA ASP A 184 20.51 -17.24 -17.43
C ASP A 184 20.76 -16.77 -15.99
N LYS A 185 20.02 -15.78 -15.49
CA LYS A 185 20.15 -15.24 -14.14
C LYS A 185 19.38 -16.02 -13.08
N LEU A 186 18.46 -16.92 -13.46
CA LEU A 186 17.61 -17.64 -12.50
C LEU A 186 18.41 -18.35 -11.39
N PRO A 187 19.46 -19.14 -11.69
CA PRO A 187 20.23 -19.82 -10.64
C PRO A 187 20.89 -18.85 -9.64
N LEU A 188 21.26 -17.65 -10.09
CA LEU A 188 21.87 -16.61 -9.26
C LEU A 188 20.87 -15.97 -8.30
N LEU A 189 19.57 -15.97 -8.64
CA LEU A 189 18.52 -15.35 -7.85
C LEU A 189 17.88 -16.30 -6.82
N LEU A 190 17.88 -17.61 -7.07
CA LEU A 190 17.16 -18.58 -6.20
C LEU A 190 17.58 -18.48 -4.73
N LYS A 191 18.89 -18.53 -4.45
CA LYS A 191 19.40 -18.46 -3.07
C LYS A 191 19.14 -17.10 -2.41
N PRO A 192 19.46 -15.95 -3.04
CA PRO A 192 19.12 -14.64 -2.49
C PRO A 192 17.62 -14.42 -2.25
N VAL A 193 16.75 -14.87 -3.15
CA VAL A 193 15.29 -14.79 -2.98
C VAL A 193 14.86 -15.64 -1.77
N LEU A 194 15.35 -16.88 -1.66
CA LEU A 194 15.04 -17.73 -0.51
C LEU A 194 15.49 -17.09 0.81
N ILE A 195 16.71 -16.54 0.86
CA ILE A 195 17.22 -15.84 2.04
C ILE A 195 16.35 -14.62 2.36
N MET A 196 15.98 -13.83 1.36
CA MET A 196 15.10 -12.67 1.55
C MET A 196 13.75 -13.08 2.16
N LEU A 197 13.11 -14.12 1.62
CA LEU A 197 11.85 -14.64 2.13
C LEU A 197 11.98 -15.15 3.57
N LEU A 198 13.06 -15.88 3.88
CA LEU A 198 13.34 -16.33 5.26
C LEU A 198 13.53 -15.17 6.23
N LEU A 199 14.23 -14.10 5.81
CA LEU A 199 14.40 -12.90 6.62
C LEU A 199 13.07 -12.16 6.85
N ILE A 200 12.23 -12.05 5.81
CA ILE A 200 10.89 -11.45 5.94
C ILE A 200 10.05 -12.27 6.94
N LEU A 201 10.04 -13.59 6.83
CA LEU A 201 9.33 -14.47 7.77
C LEU A 201 9.87 -14.32 9.19
N LEU A 202 11.19 -14.26 9.36
CA LEU A 202 11.83 -14.10 10.66
C LEU A 202 11.45 -12.76 11.30
N PHE A 203 11.58 -11.65 10.57
CA PHE A 203 11.30 -10.30 11.08
C PHE A 203 9.82 -10.03 11.34
N ASN A 204 8.92 -10.78 10.68
CA ASN A 204 7.48 -10.69 10.88
C ASN A 204 6.92 -11.85 11.71
N SER A 205 7.79 -12.67 12.32
CA SER A 205 7.38 -13.87 13.06
C SER A 205 6.45 -13.55 14.22
N ASN A 206 6.53 -12.35 14.80
CA ASN A 206 5.70 -11.91 15.91
C ASN A 206 4.20 -11.91 15.56
N TRP A 207 3.80 -11.26 14.47
CA TRP A 207 2.39 -11.21 14.06
C TRP A 207 1.98 -12.41 13.21
N ILE A 208 2.90 -13.00 12.42
CA ILE A 208 2.62 -14.23 11.64
C ILE A 208 2.23 -15.37 12.58
N THR A 209 2.96 -15.55 13.69
CA THR A 209 2.61 -16.57 14.69
C THR A 209 1.26 -16.25 15.36
N GLY A 210 0.98 -14.97 15.65
CA GLY A 210 -0.34 -14.52 16.11
C GLY A 210 -1.46 -14.93 15.16
N SER A 211 -1.30 -14.69 13.86
CA SER A 211 -2.27 -15.05 12.83
C SER A 211 -2.41 -16.57 12.66
N ILE A 212 -1.33 -17.34 12.65
CA ILE A 212 -1.37 -18.81 12.56
C ILE A 212 -2.09 -19.43 13.76
N LEU A 213 -1.87 -18.89 14.95
CA LEU A 213 -2.50 -19.35 16.19
C LEU A 213 -3.94 -18.83 16.38
N GLY A 214 -4.45 -18.03 15.43
CA GLY A 214 -5.78 -17.43 15.51
C GLY A 214 -5.95 -16.38 16.61
N ARG A 215 -4.85 -15.73 17.02
CA ARG A 215 -4.80 -14.72 18.09
C ARG A 215 -4.59 -13.30 17.59
N GLY A 216 -4.29 -13.11 16.31
CA GLY A 216 -4.14 -11.78 15.70
C GLY A 216 -5.44 -11.00 15.70
N GLU A 217 -5.35 -9.68 15.87
CA GLU A 217 -6.50 -8.76 15.80
C GLU A 217 -7.22 -8.88 14.43
N ASP A 218 -6.44 -8.99 13.36
CA ASP A 218 -6.94 -9.18 11.99
C ASP A 218 -7.77 -10.46 11.84
N VAL A 219 -7.38 -11.54 12.52
CA VAL A 219 -8.12 -12.81 12.48
C VAL A 219 -9.46 -12.67 13.17
N GLN A 220 -9.51 -11.96 14.30
CA GLN A 220 -10.77 -11.72 15.02
C GLN A 220 -11.71 -10.84 14.20
N ALA A 221 -11.18 -9.80 13.55
CA ALA A 221 -11.93 -8.97 12.62
C ALA A 221 -12.51 -9.80 11.47
N LEU A 222 -11.69 -10.67 10.85
CA LEU A 222 -12.13 -11.55 9.76
C LEU A 222 -13.26 -12.50 10.17
N THR A 223 -13.22 -13.07 11.39
CA THR A 223 -14.27 -13.99 11.85
C THR A 223 -15.63 -13.30 12.06
N ASN A 224 -15.64 -11.99 12.24
CA ASN A 224 -16.85 -11.19 12.40
C ASN A 224 -17.32 -10.53 11.08
N PHE A 225 -16.54 -10.67 10.01
CA PHE A 225 -16.81 -10.04 8.72
C PHE A 225 -17.69 -10.94 7.84
N SER A 226 -18.82 -10.40 7.37
CA SER A 226 -19.81 -11.10 6.56
C SER A 226 -19.70 -10.74 5.06
N LYS A 227 -20.52 -11.41 4.25
CA LYS A 227 -20.62 -11.06 2.82
C LYS A 227 -21.31 -9.72 2.63
N GLU A 228 -22.28 -9.41 3.49
CA GLU A 228 -23.02 -8.16 3.52
C GLU A 228 -22.09 -6.99 3.84
N ASP A 229 -21.14 -7.19 4.77
CA ASP A 229 -20.09 -6.21 5.05
C ASP A 229 -19.23 -5.99 3.80
N LEU A 230 -18.78 -7.07 3.15
CA LEU A 230 -17.96 -6.95 1.93
C LEU A 230 -18.68 -6.21 0.79
N ILE A 231 -19.99 -6.39 0.66
CA ILE A 231 -20.82 -5.65 -0.31
C ILE A 231 -20.96 -4.18 0.10
N SER A 232 -21.06 -3.89 1.40
CA SER A 232 -21.18 -2.52 1.91
C SER A 232 -19.91 -1.69 1.66
N PHE A 233 -18.75 -2.34 1.63
CA PHE A 233 -17.45 -1.71 1.34
C PHE A 233 -17.00 -1.85 -0.12
N GLN A 234 -17.89 -2.27 -1.03
CA GLN A 234 -17.54 -2.45 -2.44
C GLN A 234 -17.31 -1.11 -3.15
N SER A 235 -16.60 -1.19 -4.27
CA SER A 235 -16.36 -0.01 -5.11
C SER A 235 -17.62 0.48 -5.80
N VAL A 236 -17.76 1.80 -5.89
CA VAL A 236 -19.00 2.44 -6.37
C VAL A 236 -18.84 3.03 -7.77
N PRO A 237 -19.86 2.91 -8.64
CA PRO A 237 -19.81 3.49 -9.98
C PRO A 237 -20.06 4.99 -9.95
N ASP A 238 -19.48 5.70 -10.92
CA ASP A 238 -19.95 7.03 -11.25
C ASP A 238 -21.34 6.96 -11.91
N LYS A 239 -22.21 7.94 -11.62
CA LYS A 239 -23.59 7.96 -12.13
C LYS A 239 -23.67 8.06 -13.66
N SER A 240 -22.72 8.72 -14.30
CA SER A 240 -22.71 8.99 -15.75
C SER A 240 -21.73 8.09 -16.51
N PHE A 241 -20.59 7.76 -15.89
CA PHE A 241 -19.49 7.06 -16.56
C PHE A 241 -19.28 5.60 -16.10
N GLY A 242 -20.03 5.15 -15.10
CA GLY A 242 -19.98 3.78 -14.59
C GLY A 242 -18.73 3.46 -13.76
N LEU A 243 -18.58 2.18 -13.39
CA LEU A 243 -17.54 1.73 -12.45
C LEU A 243 -16.12 1.83 -13.01
N VAL A 244 -15.89 1.27 -14.20
CA VAL A 244 -14.54 1.14 -14.76
C VAL A 244 -13.90 2.52 -14.97
N PHE A 245 -14.64 3.49 -15.51
CA PHE A 245 -14.12 4.84 -15.70
C PHE A 245 -13.88 5.54 -14.36
N ASN A 246 -14.74 5.33 -13.36
CA ASN A 246 -14.54 5.88 -12.00
C ASN A 246 -13.21 5.37 -11.41
N LEU A 247 -12.99 4.05 -11.47
CA LEU A 247 -11.75 3.41 -11.01
C LEU A 247 -10.51 3.91 -11.76
N LEU A 248 -10.57 3.98 -13.09
CA LEU A 248 -9.46 4.50 -13.92
C LEU A 248 -9.13 5.97 -13.62
N SER A 249 -10.10 6.72 -13.14
CA SER A 249 -9.93 8.13 -12.75
C SER A 249 -9.39 8.31 -11.33
N GLY A 250 -9.14 7.20 -10.60
CA GLY A 250 -8.66 7.21 -9.22
C GLY A 250 -9.77 7.35 -8.17
N TYR A 251 -11.04 7.24 -8.58
CA TYR A 251 -12.22 7.19 -7.72
C TYR A 251 -12.70 5.73 -7.57
N GLY A 252 -13.94 5.54 -7.11
CA GLY A 252 -14.59 4.27 -6.84
C GLY A 252 -14.63 3.89 -5.37
N PHE A 253 -14.27 4.78 -4.44
CA PHE A 253 -14.25 4.46 -3.02
C PHE A 253 -15.66 4.54 -2.43
N TRP A 254 -16.03 3.55 -1.59
CA TRP A 254 -17.38 3.42 -1.04
C TRP A 254 -17.94 4.67 -0.33
N PRO A 255 -17.17 5.53 0.37
CA PRO A 255 -17.67 6.77 0.98
C PRO A 255 -18.21 7.81 0.00
N GLU A 256 -17.88 7.73 -1.29
CA GLU A 256 -18.32 8.70 -2.30
C GLU A 256 -19.85 8.83 -2.35
N VAL A 257 -20.60 7.80 -1.95
CA VAL A 257 -22.08 7.82 -1.99
C VAL A 257 -22.72 8.24 -0.66
N TYR A 258 -21.93 8.54 0.38
CA TYR A 258 -22.40 8.83 1.74
C TYR A 258 -22.13 10.28 2.19
N ASP A 259 -21.62 11.14 1.30
CA ASP A 259 -21.35 12.57 1.56
C ASP A 259 -20.47 12.84 2.81
N TYR A 260 -19.61 11.89 3.19
CA TYR A 260 -18.72 12.04 4.36
C TYR A 260 -17.64 13.11 4.18
N PHE A 261 -17.27 13.40 2.95
CA PHE A 261 -16.35 14.46 2.57
C PHE A 261 -16.68 14.93 1.16
N ILE A 262 -16.22 16.13 0.82
CA ILE A 262 -16.47 16.68 -0.51
C ILE A 262 -15.61 15.93 -1.52
N VAL A 263 -16.22 15.27 -2.50
CA VAL A 263 -15.49 14.57 -3.57
C VAL A 263 -15.12 15.58 -4.66
N PRO A 264 -13.86 15.66 -5.13
CA PRO A 264 -13.45 16.72 -6.07
C PRO A 264 -14.23 16.73 -7.39
N LYS A 265 -14.72 15.57 -7.84
CA LYS A 265 -15.53 15.45 -9.07
C LYS A 265 -16.92 16.08 -8.96
N ASP A 266 -17.42 16.33 -7.74
CA ASP A 266 -18.68 17.03 -7.52
C ASP A 266 -18.54 18.55 -7.67
N ILE A 267 -17.32 19.08 -7.52
CA ILE A 267 -17.01 20.51 -7.70
C ILE A 267 -16.50 20.77 -9.12
N ILE A 268 -15.63 19.90 -9.64
CA ILE A 268 -14.91 20.13 -10.89
C ILE A 268 -15.72 19.56 -12.05
N PHE A 269 -16.60 20.37 -12.66
CA PHE A 269 -17.50 19.90 -13.73
C PHE A 269 -16.79 19.26 -14.94
N PHE A 270 -15.53 19.62 -15.20
CA PHE A 270 -14.71 19.10 -16.31
C PHE A 270 -13.74 17.99 -15.87
N TRP A 271 -13.95 17.38 -14.69
CA TRP A 271 -13.14 16.27 -14.20
C TRP A 271 -13.00 15.10 -15.21
N PRO A 272 -14.01 14.73 -16.04
CA PRO A 272 -13.83 13.62 -16.97
C PRO A 272 -12.78 13.93 -18.03
N ILE A 273 -12.68 15.20 -18.44
CA ILE A 273 -11.66 15.67 -19.39
C ILE A 273 -10.28 15.58 -18.75
N LEU A 274 -10.14 15.97 -17.48
CA LEU A 274 -8.88 15.81 -16.73
C LEU A 274 -8.49 14.34 -16.59
N ALA A 275 -9.44 13.47 -16.27
CA ALA A 275 -9.21 12.03 -16.16
C ALA A 275 -8.74 11.44 -17.50
N ILE A 276 -9.43 11.76 -18.61
CA ILE A 276 -9.03 11.33 -19.96
C ILE A 276 -7.63 11.84 -20.28
N LEU A 277 -7.32 13.10 -19.96
CA LEU A 277 -5.99 13.66 -20.18
C LEU A 277 -4.91 12.91 -19.39
N PHE A 278 -5.13 12.61 -18.11
CA PHE A 278 -4.18 11.87 -17.28
C PHE A 278 -4.00 10.42 -17.76
N ILE A 279 -5.09 9.76 -18.16
CA ILE A 279 -5.04 8.42 -18.74
C ILE A 279 -4.26 8.46 -20.06
N ALA A 280 -4.55 9.41 -20.95
CA ALA A 280 -3.86 9.56 -22.23
C ALA A 280 -2.36 9.84 -22.05
N LEU A 281 -1.99 10.73 -21.11
CA LEU A 281 -0.60 11.02 -20.78
C LEU A 281 0.11 9.80 -20.18
N SER A 282 -0.58 9.01 -19.36
CA SER A 282 -0.04 7.77 -18.79
C SER A 282 0.21 6.71 -19.86
N ILE A 283 -0.73 6.52 -20.79
CA ILE A 283 -0.58 5.63 -21.94
C ILE A 283 0.56 6.12 -22.84
N TRP A 284 0.64 7.42 -23.11
CA TRP A 284 1.71 7.99 -23.92
C TRP A 284 3.09 7.79 -23.28
N GLY A 285 3.20 8.01 -21.97
CA GLY A 285 4.41 7.73 -21.20
C GLY A 285 4.81 6.25 -21.26
N PHE A 286 3.84 5.35 -21.13
CA PHE A 286 4.06 3.90 -21.28
C PHE A 286 4.55 3.52 -22.69
N ILE A 287 3.94 4.08 -23.74
CA ILE A 287 4.39 3.88 -25.13
C ILE A 287 5.82 4.41 -25.30
N LYS A 288 6.15 5.58 -24.76
CA LYS A 288 7.50 6.14 -24.82
C LYS A 288 8.53 5.26 -24.13
N MET A 289 8.20 4.73 -22.96
CA MET A 289 9.05 3.76 -22.26
C MET A 289 9.26 2.48 -23.09
N SER A 290 8.22 2.01 -23.81
CA SER A 290 8.33 0.83 -24.69
C SER A 290 9.19 1.03 -25.93
N GLN A 291 9.44 2.29 -26.31
CA GLN A 291 10.30 2.64 -27.44
C GLN A 291 11.79 2.71 -27.04
N GLU A 292 12.11 2.68 -25.75
CA GLU A 292 13.50 2.63 -25.28
C GLU A 292 14.06 1.20 -25.38
N GLU A 293 15.08 0.99 -26.22
CA GLU A 293 15.67 -0.34 -26.53
C GLU A 293 16.54 -0.96 -25.42
N GLU A 294 16.24 -0.71 -24.15
CA GLU A 294 16.94 -1.38 -23.05
C GLU A 294 16.20 -2.66 -22.66
N LYS A 295 16.90 -3.81 -22.69
CA LYS A 295 16.28 -5.12 -22.39
C LYS A 295 15.65 -5.19 -20.98
N SER A 296 16.21 -4.46 -20.01
CA SER A 296 15.67 -4.31 -18.66
C SER A 296 14.26 -3.70 -18.65
N ASN A 297 13.93 -2.87 -19.63
CA ASN A 297 12.62 -2.23 -19.74
C ASN A 297 11.52 -3.23 -20.09
N PHE A 298 11.80 -4.30 -20.83
CA PHE A 298 10.75 -5.27 -21.19
C PHE A 298 10.16 -6.00 -19.98
N ALA A 299 11.01 -6.39 -19.02
CA ALA A 299 10.54 -7.00 -17.78
C ALA A 299 9.66 -6.02 -16.97
N GLN A 300 10.06 -4.75 -16.89
CA GLN A 300 9.30 -3.71 -16.21
C GLN A 300 7.97 -3.43 -16.92
N LEU A 301 7.96 -3.28 -18.24
CA LEU A 301 6.76 -3.04 -19.05
C LEU A 301 5.75 -4.18 -18.90
N LEU A 302 6.20 -5.43 -18.98
CA LEU A 302 5.33 -6.59 -18.77
C LEU A 302 4.75 -6.60 -17.36
N THR A 303 5.59 -6.36 -16.35
CA THR A 303 5.17 -6.29 -14.95
C THR A 303 4.10 -5.22 -14.75
N LEU A 304 4.34 -4.00 -15.22
CA LEU A 304 3.42 -2.87 -15.07
C LEU A 304 2.10 -3.09 -15.83
N THR A 305 2.15 -3.70 -17.02
CA THR A 305 0.95 -4.01 -17.81
C THR A 305 0.06 -5.01 -17.08
N VAL A 306 0.64 -6.13 -16.63
CA VAL A 306 -0.12 -7.17 -15.92
C VAL A 306 -0.60 -6.66 -14.58
N LEU A 307 0.25 -5.92 -13.84
CA LEU A 307 -0.13 -5.32 -12.57
C LEU A 307 -1.28 -4.32 -12.74
N PHE A 308 -1.27 -3.48 -13.77
CA PHE A 308 -2.35 -2.54 -14.06
C PHE A 308 -3.69 -3.26 -14.29
N LEU A 309 -3.70 -4.29 -15.15
CA LEU A 309 -4.92 -5.06 -15.44
C LEU A 309 -5.46 -5.77 -14.19
N LEU A 310 -4.58 -6.41 -13.41
CA LEU A 310 -4.98 -7.06 -12.16
C LEU A 310 -5.44 -6.03 -11.12
N SER A 311 -4.78 -4.88 -11.02
CA SER A 311 -5.15 -3.84 -10.07
C SER A 311 -6.52 -3.25 -10.37
N LEU A 312 -6.88 -3.07 -11.65
CA LEU A 312 -8.20 -2.57 -12.03
C LEU A 312 -9.31 -3.56 -11.65
N ASP A 313 -9.06 -4.85 -11.85
CA ASP A 313 -9.99 -5.92 -11.45
C ASP A 313 -10.14 -5.99 -9.92
N LEU A 314 -9.03 -6.04 -9.20
CA LEU A 314 -9.02 -6.07 -7.73
C LEU A 314 -9.60 -4.80 -7.11
N ALA A 315 -9.37 -3.63 -7.70
CA ALA A 315 -9.93 -2.37 -7.24
C ALA A 315 -11.45 -2.31 -7.41
N GLY A 316 -12.02 -3.04 -8.38
CA GLY A 316 -13.47 -3.20 -8.46
C GLY A 316 -14.05 -4.14 -7.39
N GLY A 317 -13.22 -5.02 -6.81
CA GLY A 317 -13.61 -5.87 -5.68
C GLY A 317 -14.83 -6.73 -6.01
N VAL A 318 -15.85 -6.75 -5.15
CA VAL A 318 -17.09 -7.48 -5.42
C VAL A 318 -18.03 -6.80 -6.41
N ALA A 319 -17.78 -5.52 -6.76
CA ALA A 319 -18.58 -4.80 -7.75
C ALA A 319 -18.26 -5.23 -9.19
N LEU A 320 -17.11 -5.86 -9.43
CA LEU A 320 -16.78 -6.51 -10.70
C LEU A 320 -17.01 -8.02 -10.63
N LYS A 321 -17.73 -8.57 -11.62
CA LYS A 321 -18.09 -9.98 -11.68
C LYS A 321 -16.86 -10.92 -11.75
N SER A 322 -15.79 -10.48 -12.40
CA SER A 322 -14.53 -11.21 -12.56
C SER A 322 -13.83 -11.46 -11.22
N SER A 323 -13.80 -10.47 -10.34
CA SER A 323 -13.15 -10.52 -9.02
C SER A 323 -14.07 -11.00 -7.89
N ALA A 324 -15.39 -10.80 -8.01
CA ALA A 324 -16.36 -11.12 -6.95
C ALA A 324 -16.27 -12.57 -6.45
N ASN A 325 -16.19 -13.54 -7.36
CA ASN A 325 -16.11 -14.96 -7.00
C ASN A 325 -14.86 -15.27 -6.16
N ILE A 326 -13.72 -14.68 -6.54
CA ILE A 326 -12.46 -14.87 -5.83
C ILE A 326 -12.54 -14.23 -4.45
N MET A 327 -13.06 -13.00 -4.34
CA MET A 327 -13.18 -12.29 -3.07
C MET A 327 -14.11 -13.03 -2.09
N PHE A 328 -15.29 -13.49 -2.55
CA PHE A 328 -16.18 -14.28 -1.72
C PHE A 328 -15.59 -15.64 -1.33
N TYR A 329 -14.86 -16.29 -2.25
CA TYR A 329 -14.18 -17.54 -1.94
C TYR A 329 -13.10 -17.34 -0.87
N VAL A 330 -12.27 -16.30 -0.99
CA VAL A 330 -11.22 -15.97 -0.02
C VAL A 330 -11.83 -15.66 1.34
N LEU A 331 -12.91 -14.86 1.39
CA LEU A 331 -13.62 -14.57 2.64
C LEU A 331 -14.14 -15.86 3.29
N ASN A 332 -14.91 -16.67 2.56
CA ASN A 332 -15.49 -17.90 3.11
C ASN A 332 -14.40 -18.88 3.58
N SER A 333 -13.32 -19.03 2.80
CA SER A 333 -12.22 -19.93 3.12
C SER A 333 -11.45 -19.46 4.35
N SER A 334 -11.23 -18.16 4.49
CA SER A 334 -10.54 -17.57 5.65
C SER A 334 -11.40 -17.69 6.91
N VAL A 335 -12.69 -17.33 6.83
CA VAL A 335 -13.64 -17.50 7.94
C VAL A 335 -13.72 -18.97 8.34
N TYR A 336 -13.84 -19.89 7.39
CA TYR A 336 -13.86 -21.34 7.66
C TYR A 336 -12.59 -21.81 8.36
N LEU A 337 -11.41 -21.45 7.81
CA LEU A 337 -10.11 -21.80 8.38
C LEU A 337 -10.01 -21.36 9.84
N TYR A 338 -10.37 -20.13 10.15
CA TYR A 338 -10.22 -19.61 11.52
C TYR A 338 -11.35 -20.00 12.47
N SER A 339 -12.57 -20.20 11.98
CA SER A 339 -13.70 -20.69 12.80
C SER A 339 -13.58 -22.16 13.16
N HIS A 340 -12.96 -22.99 12.30
CA HIS A 340 -12.84 -24.45 12.45
C HIS A 340 -11.39 -24.93 12.67
N SER A 341 -10.42 -24.02 12.83
CA SER A 341 -9.02 -24.41 13.06
C SER A 341 -8.83 -25.21 14.35
N PHE A 342 -7.96 -26.22 14.25
CA PHE A 342 -7.41 -27.06 15.32
C PHE A 342 -6.97 -26.30 16.59
N TRP A 343 -6.59 -25.02 16.44
CA TRP A 343 -6.11 -24.16 17.53
C TRP A 343 -7.19 -23.73 18.52
N ARG A 344 -8.45 -23.64 18.08
CA ARG A 344 -9.57 -23.32 18.97
C ARG A 344 -9.89 -24.48 19.91
N ILE A 345 -9.76 -25.72 19.41
CA ILE A 345 -9.94 -26.97 20.17
C ILE A 345 -8.88 -27.13 21.27
N LEU A 346 -7.62 -26.74 20.99
CA LEU A 346 -6.56 -26.72 22.00
C LEU A 346 -6.68 -25.55 23.00
N GLY A 347 -7.23 -24.41 22.58
CA GLY A 347 -7.51 -23.27 23.46
C GLY A 347 -8.59 -23.59 24.50
N THR A 348 -9.66 -24.29 24.11
CA THR A 348 -10.70 -24.77 25.03
C THR A 348 -10.21 -25.86 25.98
N ALA A 349 -9.20 -26.64 25.59
CA ALA A 349 -8.63 -27.69 26.44
C ALA A 349 -7.87 -27.13 27.66
N LYS A 350 -7.40 -25.88 27.63
CA LYS A 350 -6.74 -25.23 28.78
C LYS A 350 -7.70 -24.54 29.75
N THR A 351 -8.89 -24.15 29.31
CA THR A 351 -9.91 -23.54 30.19
C THR A 351 -10.79 -24.58 30.88
N GLY A 352 -10.88 -25.80 30.37
CA GLY A 352 -11.69 -26.88 30.97
C GLY A 352 -11.10 -27.56 32.22
N ILE A 353 -9.84 -27.30 32.58
CA ILE A 353 -9.17 -27.97 33.72
C ILE A 353 -9.17 -27.10 34.99
N LEU A 354 -9.45 -25.81 34.90
CA LEU A 354 -9.40 -24.87 36.04
C LEU A 354 -10.76 -24.56 36.69
N SER A 355 -11.88 -25.09 36.18
CA SER A 355 -13.22 -24.83 36.73
C SER A 355 -13.80 -25.96 37.58
N GLN A 356 -13.02 -26.98 37.98
CA GLN A 356 -13.53 -28.14 38.72
C GLN A 356 -12.99 -28.34 40.15
N LYS A 357 -12.31 -27.35 40.73
CA LYS A 357 -11.97 -27.38 42.16
C LYS A 357 -12.17 -26.01 42.78
N LEU A 358 -13.41 -25.72 43.14
CA LEU A 358 -13.82 -24.80 44.22
C LEU A 358 -15.34 -25.00 44.40
N VAL A 359 -15.71 -26.04 45.14
CA VAL A 359 -16.99 -26.16 45.87
C VAL A 359 -16.62 -26.56 47.29
#